data_AF-A0A3D0QYU4-F1
#
_entry.id   AF-A0A3D0QYU4-F1
#
_cell.length_a   1.000
_cell.length_b   1.000
_cell.length_c   1.000
_cell.angle_alpha   90.00
_cell.angle_beta   90.00
_cell.angle_gamma   90.00
#
_symmetry.space_group_name_H-M   'P 1'
#
loop_
_entity.id
_entity.type
_entity.pdbx_description
1 polymer ?
#
loop_
_entity_poly.entity_id
_entity_poly.type
_entity_poly.pdbx_seq_one_letter_code
_entity_poly.pdbx_strand_id
1 'polypeptide(L)' 'MSRGSTVHDRVALAEIELCGELMIAASSAVGERLSPDRIDEVLRVADEPPARLVQPFDFRRD' A
#
# COMPACT_ATOMS: atom_id res chain seq x y z
N MET A 1 -7.02 23.80 20.96
CA MET A 1 -7.33 22.70 20.02
C MET A 1 -7.85 23.35 18.75
N SER A 2 -7.07 23.30 17.67
CA SER A 2 -7.34 24.06 16.44
C SER A 2 -8.44 23.36 15.62
N ARG A 3 -9.58 24.02 15.43
CA ARG A 3 -10.68 23.55 14.57
C ARG A 3 -10.25 23.32 13.11
N GLY A 4 -9.10 23.86 12.70
CA GLY A 4 -8.50 23.58 11.39
C GLY A 4 -8.08 22.11 11.26
N SER A 5 -7.53 21.49 12.32
CA SER A 5 -7.10 20.08 12.31
C SER A 5 -8.25 19.15 11.94
N THR A 6 -9.42 19.33 12.57
CA THR A 6 -10.56 18.41 12.37
C THR A 6 -11.14 18.42 10.95
N VAL A 7 -10.95 19.52 10.21
CA VAL A 7 -11.38 19.59 8.80
C VAL A 7 -10.30 18.97 7.90
N HIS A 8 -9.03 19.27 8.15
CA HIS A 8 -7.92 18.64 7.44
C HIS A 8 -7.87 17.12 7.63
N ASP A 9 -8.16 16.62 8.84
CA ASP A 9 -8.19 15.18 9.15
C ASP A 9 -9.27 14.46 8.34
N ARG A 10 -10.43 15.10 8.10
CA ARG A 10 -11.51 14.53 7.29
C ARG A 10 -11.18 14.53 5.80
N VAL A 11 -10.52 15.57 5.31
CA VAL A 11 -10.08 15.65 3.90
C VAL A 11 -9.01 14.59 3.65
N ALA A 12 -8.01 14.48 4.51
CA ALA A 12 -6.98 13.46 4.40
C ALA A 12 -7.57 12.03 4.44
N LEU A 13 -8.57 11.80 5.31
CA LEU A 13 -9.25 10.51 5.37
C LEU A 13 -10.01 10.21 4.06
N ALA A 14 -10.74 11.18 3.51
CA ALA A 14 -11.44 11.02 2.24
C ALA A 14 -10.47 10.77 1.07
N GLU A 15 -9.29 11.40 1.09
CA GLU A 15 -8.23 11.16 0.10
C GLU A 15 -7.66 9.75 0.20
N ILE A 16 -7.42 9.25 1.43
CA ILE A 16 -6.95 7.88 1.66
C ILE A 16 -7.98 6.86 1.15
N GLU A 17 -9.27 7.05 1.49
CA GLU A 17 -10.36 6.19 1.03
C GLU A 17 -10.42 6.16 -0.50
N LEU A 18 -10.37 7.33 -1.15
CA LEU A 18 -10.36 7.44 -2.60
C LEU A 18 -9.13 6.77 -3.24
N CYS A 19 -7.93 6.98 -2.67
CA CYS A 19 -6.71 6.35 -3.18
C CYS A 19 -6.77 4.83 -3.08
N GLY A 20 -7.33 4.29 -1.98
CA GLY A 20 -7.53 2.85 -1.81
C GLY A 20 -8.41 2.26 -2.90
N GLU A 21 -9.58 2.86 -3.14
CA GLU A 21 -10.50 2.41 -4.19
C GLU A 21 -9.85 2.45 -5.59
N LEU A 22 -9.08 3.49 -5.88
CA LEU A 22 -8.36 3.61 -7.17
C LEU A 22 -7.25 2.58 -7.33
N MET A 23 -6.50 2.24 -6.27
CA MET A 23 -5.49 1.17 -6.32
C MET A 23 -6.12 -0.19 -6.62
N ILE A 24 -7.26 -0.50 -5.99
CA ILE A 24 -7.99 -1.75 -6.22
C ILE A 24 -8.51 -1.80 -7.66
N ALA A 25 -9.17 -0.73 -8.11
CA ALA A 25 -9.68 -0.61 -9.46
C ALA A 25 -8.56 -0.75 -10.51
N ALA A 26 -7.42 -0.08 -10.31
CA ALA A 26 -6.27 -0.18 -11.20
C ALA A 26 -5.66 -1.59 -11.22
N SER A 27 -5.53 -2.24 -10.06
CA SER A 27 -5.00 -3.62 -9.96
C SER A 27 -5.91 -4.67 -10.59
N SER A 28 -7.22 -4.39 -10.66
CA SER A 28 -8.25 -5.26 -11.23
C SER A 28 -8.56 -4.92 -12.70
N ALA A 29 -8.12 -3.76 -13.18
CA ALA A 29 -8.31 -3.33 -14.55
C ALA A 29 -7.59 -4.27 -15.52
N VAL A 30 -8.23 -4.55 -16.65
CA VAL A 30 -7.64 -5.33 -17.74
C VAL A 30 -6.71 -4.40 -18.53
N GLY A 31 -5.43 -4.40 -18.17
CA GLY A 31 -4.38 -3.61 -18.82
C GLY A 31 -3.04 -4.34 -18.77
N GLU A 32 -2.05 -3.82 -19.48
CA GLU A 32 -0.69 -4.38 -19.45
C GLU A 32 -0.11 -4.20 -18.05
N ARG A 33 0.14 -5.32 -17.37
CA ARG A 33 0.85 -5.30 -16.10
C ARG A 33 2.32 -4.99 -16.37
N LEU A 34 2.94 -4.25 -15.46
CA LEU A 34 4.40 -4.07 -15.48
C LEU A 34 5.08 -5.44 -15.47
N SER A 35 6.20 -5.55 -16.18
CA SER A 35 7.04 -6.75 -16.10
C SER A 35 7.61 -6.89 -14.68
N PRO A 36 7.91 -8.11 -14.20
CA PRO A 36 8.54 -8.33 -12.91
C PRO A 36 9.82 -7.49 -12.71
N ASP A 37 10.69 -7.44 -13.73
CA ASP A 37 11.93 -6.64 -13.67
C ASP A 37 11.64 -5.14 -13.45
N ARG A 38 10.60 -4.60 -14.09
CA ARG A 38 10.20 -3.20 -13.94
C ARG A 38 9.55 -2.95 -12.58
N ILE A 39 8.85 -3.94 -12.03
CA ILE A 39 8.30 -3.88 -10.66
C ILE A 39 9.46 -3.82 -9.66
N ASP A 40 10.47 -4.67 -9.80
CA ASP A 40 11.64 -4.69 -8.91
C ASP A 40 12.46 -3.40 -9.01
N GLU A 41 12.59 -2.81 -10.21
CA GLU A 41 13.21 -1.50 -10.41
C GLU A 41 12.48 -0.38 -9.66
N VAL A 42 11.14 -0.33 -9.78
CA VAL A 42 10.31 0.69 -9.12
C VAL A 42 10.30 0.51 -7.61
N LEU A 43 10.21 -0.73 -7.13
CA LEU A 43 10.21 -1.06 -5.72
C LEU A 43 11.61 -1.07 -5.10
N ARG A 44 12.67 -1.01 -5.92
CA ARG A 44 14.08 -1.06 -5.51
C ARG A 44 14.41 -2.31 -4.68
N VAL A 45 13.71 -3.42 -4.94
CA VAL A 45 13.81 -4.69 -4.18
C VAL A 45 15.19 -5.34 -4.31
N ALA A 46 15.90 -5.09 -5.42
CA ALA A 46 17.24 -5.63 -5.64
C ALA A 46 18.29 -5.17 -4.61
N ASP A 47 18.04 -4.04 -3.93
CA ASP A 47 18.94 -3.47 -2.91
C ASP A 47 18.50 -3.84 -1.48
N GLU A 48 17.34 -4.47 -1.29
CA GLU A 48 16.81 -4.79 0.02
C GLU A 48 17.17 -6.25 0.40
N PRO A 49 17.85 -6.50 1.54
CA PRO A 49 18.00 -7.86 2.05
C PRO A 49 16.60 -8.46 2.19
N PRO A 50 16.37 -9.73 1.77
CA PRO A 50 15.04 -10.27 1.62
C PRO A 50 14.25 -9.94 2.87
N ALA A 51 13.25 -9.07 2.72
CA ALA A 51 12.41 -8.61 3.81
C ALA A 51 12.06 -9.88 4.56
N ARG A 52 12.45 -9.96 5.84
CA ARG A 52 12.15 -11.11 6.68
C ARG A 52 10.65 -11.28 6.54
N LEU A 53 10.21 -12.22 5.70
CA LEU A 53 8.81 -12.51 5.51
C LEU A 53 8.34 -12.74 6.92
N VAL A 54 7.50 -11.82 7.42
CA VAL A 54 6.88 -11.99 8.72
C VAL A 54 6.21 -13.34 8.59
N GLN A 55 6.79 -14.33 9.26
CA GLN A 55 6.31 -15.69 9.19
C GLN A 55 4.82 -15.60 9.51
N PRO A 56 3.93 -16.13 8.65
CA PRO A 56 2.51 -16.03 8.89
C PRO A 56 2.24 -16.60 10.27
N PHE A 57 1.90 -15.70 11.19
CA PHE A 57 1.29 -15.95 12.49
C PHE A 57 1.61 -17.32 13.09
N ASP A 58 2.67 -17.42 13.90
CA ASP A 58 2.81 -18.55 14.83
C ASP A 58 1.75 -18.38 15.94
N PHE A 59 0.49 -18.72 15.62
CA PHE A 59 -0.67 -18.72 16.52
C PHE A 59 -0.54 -19.89 17.52
N ARG A 60 0.63 -19.99 18.18
CA ARG A 60 0.94 -21.06 19.11
C ARG A 60 0.87 -20.51 20.54
N ARG A 61 -0.30 -20.75 21.13
CA ARG A 61 -0.63 -20.70 22.55
C ARG A 61 -0.58 -19.32 23.19
N ASP A 62 -1.77 -18.72 23.37
CA ASP A 62 -2.37 -18.54 24.69
C ASP A 62 -3.90 -18.67 24.58
#